data_AF-A0A150PEN9-F1
#
_entry.id   AF-A0A150PEN9-F1
#
_cell.length_a   1.000
_cell.length_b   1.000
_cell.length_c   1.000
_cell.angle_alpha   90.00
_cell.angle_beta   90.00
_cell.angle_gamma   90.00
#
_symmetry.space_group_name_H-M   'P 1'
#
loop_
_entity.id
_entity.type
_entity.pdbx_description
1 polymer ?
#
loop_
_entity_poly.entity_id
_entity_poly.type
_entity_poly.pdbx_seq_one_letter_code
_entity_poly.pdbx_strand_id
1 'polypeptide(L)'
;MLTSDAHASSEADTWLLVDAEEPPKARSPWDHVKARTGDGWDRPANASDDQLHLMTVCMETWLAADVAAMKHVFGPKLDDSKLLAFDRLENMDKKAIHEALAAAAKPTKAGAYAKGSHSFKVLERVSPEALRKLSWGKRFLDAMGATK
;
A
#
# COMPACT_ATOMS: atom_id res chain seq x y z
N MET A 1 -4.13 29.17 -41.35
CA MET A 1 -4.73 27.85 -41.04
C MET A 1 -3.58 26.95 -40.60
N LEU A 2 -3.18 27.07 -39.33
CA LEU A 2 -2.10 26.27 -38.74
C LEU A 2 -2.74 25.02 -38.14
N THR A 3 -2.33 23.88 -38.66
CA THR A 3 -2.70 22.55 -38.18
C THR A 3 -2.22 22.41 -36.73
N SER A 4 -3.18 22.35 -35.81
CA SER A 4 -2.93 21.82 -34.48
C SER A 4 -2.70 20.33 -34.65
N ASP A 5 -1.43 19.92 -34.60
CA ASP A 5 -1.09 18.53 -34.33
C ASP A 5 -1.55 18.24 -32.90
N ALA A 6 -2.81 17.81 -32.79
CA ALA A 6 -3.30 17.15 -31.61
C ALA A 6 -2.38 15.95 -31.39
N HIS A 7 -1.64 15.97 -30.27
CA HIS A 7 -1.01 14.77 -29.76
C HIS A 7 -2.10 13.70 -29.65
N ALA A 8 -2.16 12.81 -30.63
CA ALA A 8 -2.80 11.51 -30.50
C ALA A 8 -1.94 10.71 -29.51
N SER A 9 -2.07 11.08 -28.24
CA SER A 9 -1.67 10.26 -27.11
C SER A 9 -2.50 9.00 -27.23
N SER A 10 -1.87 7.86 -27.55
CA SER A 10 -2.46 6.57 -27.17
C SER A 10 -2.84 6.72 -25.69
N GLU A 11 -4.14 6.66 -25.37
CA GLU A 11 -4.66 6.78 -24.00
C GLU A 11 -3.78 5.91 -23.09
N ALA A 12 -2.87 6.55 -22.35
CA ALA A 12 -2.07 5.86 -21.37
C ALA A 12 -3.04 5.52 -20.25
N ASP A 13 -3.37 4.24 -20.09
CA ASP A 13 -4.16 3.77 -18.97
C ASP A 13 -3.45 4.28 -17.70
N THR A 14 -4.05 5.27 -17.04
CA THR A 14 -3.53 5.87 -15.82
C THR A 14 -4.11 5.13 -14.63
N TRP A 15 -3.25 4.68 -13.73
CA TRP A 15 -3.61 3.87 -12.57
C TRP A 15 -3.18 4.59 -11.31
N LEU A 16 -4.06 4.59 -10.30
CA LEU A 16 -3.80 5.17 -9.00
C LEU A 16 -3.54 4.06 -7.99
N LEU A 17 -2.45 4.18 -7.24
CA LEU A 17 -2.17 3.37 -6.07
C LEU A 17 -1.96 4.32 -4.90
N VAL A 18 -2.86 4.29 -3.93
CA VAL A 18 -2.93 5.29 -2.85
C VAL A 18 -3.03 4.65 -1.47
N ASP A 19 -2.57 5.37 -0.45
CA ASP A 19 -2.92 5.05 0.94
C ASP A 19 -4.44 5.23 1.13
N ALA A 20 -5.12 4.24 1.70
CA ALA A 20 -6.54 4.40 2.06
C ALA A 20 -6.74 5.34 3.25
N GLU A 21 -5.68 5.62 4.00
CA GLU A 21 -5.62 6.46 5.21
C GLU A 21 -6.34 5.89 6.43
N GLU A 22 -7.41 5.13 6.21
CA GLU A 22 -8.18 4.41 7.22
C GLU A 22 -8.57 3.02 6.68
N PRO A 23 -8.92 2.05 7.55
CA PRO A 23 -9.42 0.74 7.14
C PRO A 23 -10.52 0.86 6.07
N PRO A 24 -10.32 0.27 4.87
CA PRO A 24 -11.32 0.35 3.82
C PRO A 24 -12.62 -0.30 4.24
N LYS A 25 -13.72 0.47 4.23
CA LYS A 25 -15.07 -0.01 4.62
C LYS A 25 -15.92 -0.43 3.43
N ALA A 26 -15.53 0.00 2.22
CA ALA A 26 -16.25 -0.26 0.99
C ALA A 26 -15.58 -1.38 0.17
N ARG A 27 -16.36 -2.00 -0.73
CA ARG A 27 -15.85 -3.01 -1.66
C ARG A 27 -15.14 -2.40 -2.88
N SER A 28 -15.56 -1.20 -3.29
CA SER A 28 -14.88 -0.42 -4.32
C SER A 28 -13.89 0.56 -3.69
N PRO A 29 -12.69 0.72 -4.26
CA PRO A 29 -11.74 1.68 -3.76
C PRO A 29 -12.16 3.12 -4.10
N TRP A 30 -12.96 3.33 -5.16
CA TRP A 30 -13.60 4.63 -5.45
C TRP A 30 -14.63 5.03 -4.40
N ASP A 31 -15.48 4.09 -3.98
CA ASP A 31 -16.45 4.34 -2.91
C ASP A 31 -15.74 4.71 -1.60
N HIS A 32 -14.60 4.06 -1.32
CA HIS A 32 -13.77 4.38 -0.16
C HIS A 32 -13.24 5.82 -0.21
N VAL A 33 -12.56 6.20 -1.30
CA VAL A 33 -11.99 7.55 -1.41
C VAL A 33 -13.05 8.64 -1.51
N LYS A 34 -14.26 8.32 -1.99
CA LYS A 34 -15.39 9.25 -1.98
C LYS A 34 -15.91 9.53 -0.57
N ALA A 35 -15.92 8.51 0.29
CA ALA A 35 -16.40 8.61 1.67
C ALA A 35 -15.38 9.21 2.65
N ARG A 36 -14.12 9.37 2.24
CA ARG A 36 -13.06 9.93 3.08
C ARG A 36 -13.33 11.37 3.48
N THR A 37 -13.04 11.67 4.75
CA THR A 37 -13.13 13.03 5.26
C THR A 37 -11.94 13.87 4.76
N GLY A 38 -12.24 14.95 4.04
CA GLY A 38 -11.25 15.96 3.64
C GLY A 38 -11.07 16.07 2.13
N ASP A 39 -10.89 14.95 1.43
CA ASP A 39 -10.65 14.96 -0.02
C ASP A 39 -11.84 14.44 -0.85
N GLY A 40 -12.49 13.35 -0.43
CA GLY A 40 -13.80 12.93 -0.95
C GLY A 40 -13.84 12.77 -2.46
N TRP A 41 -12.84 12.08 -3.03
CA TRP A 41 -12.60 12.03 -4.48
C TRP A 41 -13.79 11.51 -5.26
N ASP A 42 -14.21 12.26 -6.27
CA ASP A 42 -15.14 11.78 -7.28
C ASP A 42 -14.43 10.88 -8.29
N ARG A 43 -15.05 9.76 -8.63
CA ARG A 43 -14.61 8.92 -9.72
C ARG A 43 -14.79 9.66 -11.05
N PRO A 44 -13.74 9.83 -11.87
CA PRO A 44 -13.88 10.41 -13.21
C PRO A 44 -14.84 9.60 -14.07
N ALA A 45 -15.59 10.27 -14.97
CA ALA A 45 -16.67 9.65 -15.74
C ALA A 45 -16.22 8.46 -16.60
N ASN A 46 -14.98 8.48 -17.11
CA ASN A 46 -14.39 7.43 -17.93
C ASN A 46 -13.47 6.48 -17.14
N ALA A 47 -13.32 6.66 -15.83
CA ALA A 47 -12.47 5.79 -15.03
C ALA A 47 -13.19 4.45 -14.77
N SER A 48 -12.48 3.33 -14.88
CA SER A 48 -12.92 2.01 -14.42
C SER A 48 -12.70 1.85 -12.91
N ASP A 49 -13.28 0.80 -12.30
CA ASP A 49 -13.02 0.50 -10.88
C ASP A 49 -11.55 0.09 -10.67
N ASP A 50 -10.95 -0.60 -11.64
CA ASP A 50 -9.57 -1.10 -11.58
C ASP A 50 -8.53 0.01 -11.72
N GLN A 51 -8.89 1.22 -12.15
CA GLN A 51 -7.94 2.33 -12.24
C GLN A 51 -7.59 2.98 -10.90
N LEU A 52 -8.20 2.53 -9.79
CA LEU A 52 -7.79 2.92 -8.43
C LEU A 52 -7.53 1.67 -7.58
N HIS A 53 -6.43 1.71 -6.84
CA HIS A 53 -5.99 0.68 -5.91
C HIS A 53 -5.57 1.28 -4.57
N LEU A 54 -5.76 0.50 -3.51
CA LEU A 54 -5.38 0.89 -2.16
C LEU A 54 -4.14 0.10 -1.72
N MET A 55 -3.19 0.77 -1.06
CA MET A 55 -2.08 0.13 -0.35
C MET A 55 -2.55 -0.50 0.98
N THR A 56 -3.74 -1.08 0.98
CA THR A 56 -4.52 -1.45 2.16
C THR A 56 -4.88 -0.22 3.00
N VAL A 57 -4.28 0.04 4.17
CA VAL A 57 -4.56 1.24 5.00
C VAL A 57 -3.55 2.34 4.67
N CYS A 58 -2.28 1.95 4.64
CA CYS A 58 -1.15 2.74 4.21
C CYS A 58 -0.04 1.81 3.71
N MET A 59 0.94 2.35 2.99
CA MET A 59 2.13 1.61 2.56
C MET A 59 2.78 0.78 3.69
N GLU A 60 2.79 1.26 4.94
CA GLU A 60 3.34 0.49 6.07
C GLU A 60 2.63 -0.84 6.33
N THR A 61 1.39 -1.00 5.89
CA THR A 61 0.67 -2.28 5.93
C THR A 61 1.37 -3.34 5.09
N TRP A 62 1.90 -2.96 3.92
CA TRP A 62 2.66 -3.84 3.05
C TRP A 62 4.00 -4.24 3.68
N LEU A 63 4.64 -3.31 4.41
CA LEU A 63 5.87 -3.60 5.14
C LEU A 63 5.62 -4.60 6.27
N ALA A 64 4.55 -4.40 7.04
CA ALA A 64 4.16 -5.31 8.12
C ALA A 64 3.75 -6.70 7.61
N ALA A 65 3.19 -6.77 6.40
CA ALA A 65 2.81 -8.03 5.75
C ALA A 65 4.01 -8.89 5.31
N ASP A 66 5.19 -8.29 5.11
CA ASP A 66 6.40 -8.99 4.68
C ASP A 66 7.51 -8.95 5.76
N VAL A 67 7.41 -9.88 6.71
CA VAL A 67 8.41 -10.05 7.79
C VAL A 67 9.81 -10.34 7.24
N ALA A 68 9.93 -11.01 6.09
CA ALA A 68 11.22 -11.31 5.49
C ALA A 68 11.89 -10.05 4.96
N ALA A 69 11.15 -9.18 4.26
CA ALA A 69 11.62 -7.86 3.83
C ALA A 69 12.04 -7.00 5.03
N MET A 70 11.24 -7.00 6.10
CA MET A 70 11.57 -6.29 7.34
C MET A 70 12.88 -6.82 7.97
N LYS A 71 13.04 -8.14 8.08
CA LYS A 71 14.27 -8.76 8.62
C LYS A 71 15.50 -8.49 7.75
N HIS A 72 15.33 -8.30 6.45
CA HIS A 72 16.43 -7.94 5.57
C HIS A 72 17.01 -6.56 5.91
N VAL A 73 16.15 -5.59 6.25
CA VAL A 73 16.57 -4.21 6.57
C VAL A 73 17.01 -4.07 8.03
N PHE A 74 16.26 -4.65 8.96
CA PHE A 74 16.48 -4.48 10.41
C PHE A 74 17.35 -5.58 11.03
N GLY A 75 17.59 -6.66 10.30
CA GLY A 75 18.42 -7.78 10.74
C GLY A 75 17.70 -8.75 11.69
N PRO A 76 18.44 -9.75 12.20
CA PRO A 76 17.86 -10.86 12.97
C PRO A 76 17.32 -10.46 14.36
N LYS A 77 17.59 -9.24 14.82
CA LYS A 77 17.08 -8.71 16.08
C LYS A 77 15.70 -8.04 15.96
N LEU A 78 15.11 -8.01 14.75
CA LEU A 78 13.74 -7.57 14.58
C LEU A 78 12.83 -8.49 15.41
N ASP A 79 12.03 -7.90 16.31
CA ASP A 79 11.05 -8.62 17.10
C ASP A 79 9.76 -8.79 16.30
N ASP A 80 9.69 -9.87 15.53
CA ASP A 80 8.52 -10.19 14.70
C ASP A 80 7.26 -10.51 15.52
N SER A 81 7.39 -10.83 16.81
CA SER A 81 6.24 -10.98 17.71
C SER A 81 5.49 -9.66 17.95
N LYS A 82 6.13 -8.51 17.67
CA LYS A 82 5.50 -7.18 17.69
C LYS A 82 4.85 -6.82 16.37
N LEU A 83 5.19 -7.52 15.29
CA LEU A 83 4.45 -7.40 14.05
C LEU A 83 3.07 -8.02 14.26
N LEU A 84 2.06 -7.32 13.75
CA LEU A 84 0.67 -7.66 14.00
C LEU A 84 0.29 -8.92 13.22
N ALA A 85 -0.68 -9.66 13.76
CA ALA A 85 -1.21 -10.82 13.05
C ALA A 85 -1.76 -10.41 11.68
N PHE A 86 -1.43 -11.21 10.67
CA PHE A 86 -1.66 -10.88 9.27
C PHE A 86 -3.14 -10.58 8.96
N ASP A 87 -4.04 -11.38 9.54
CA ASP A 87 -5.50 -11.27 9.41
C ASP A 87 -6.08 -9.95 9.94
N ARG A 88 -5.32 -9.22 10.77
CA ARG A 88 -5.74 -7.95 11.33
C ARG A 88 -5.25 -6.75 10.53
N LEU A 89 -4.19 -6.90 9.73
CA LEU A 89 -3.47 -5.78 9.12
C LEU A 89 -4.37 -4.85 8.31
N GLU A 90 -5.34 -5.40 7.55
CA GLU A 90 -6.22 -4.59 6.69
C GLU A 90 -7.31 -3.83 7.43
N ASN A 91 -7.55 -4.18 8.70
CA ASN A 91 -8.61 -3.61 9.52
C ASN A 91 -8.07 -2.71 10.64
N MET A 92 -6.75 -2.50 10.68
CA MET A 92 -6.09 -1.71 11.73
C MET A 92 -5.93 -0.26 11.32
N ASP A 93 -6.05 0.65 12.28
CA ASP A 93 -5.76 2.05 12.01
C ASP A 93 -4.27 2.28 11.73
N LYS A 94 -3.99 3.35 10.98
CA LYS A 94 -2.66 3.75 10.53
C LYS A 94 -1.68 3.91 11.70
N LYS A 95 -2.15 4.43 12.84
CA LYS A 95 -1.33 4.66 14.04
C LYS A 95 -0.87 3.34 14.64
N ALA A 96 -1.75 2.37 14.78
CA ALA A 96 -1.44 1.06 15.33
C ALA A 96 -0.43 0.30 14.46
N ILE A 97 -0.53 0.42 13.13
CA ILE A 97 0.47 -0.14 12.19
C ILE A 97 1.85 0.49 12.42
N HIS A 98 1.92 1.83 12.53
CA HIS A 98 3.18 2.54 12.78
C HIS A 98 3.79 2.19 14.14
N GLU A 99 2.97 2.09 15.19
CA GLU A 99 3.41 1.71 16.54
C GLU A 99 3.97 0.28 16.57
N ALA A 100 3.34 -0.65 15.87
CA ALA A 100 3.83 -2.03 15.74
C ALA A 100 5.19 -2.10 15.04
N LEU A 101 5.36 -1.39 13.91
CA LEU A 101 6.64 -1.32 13.21
C LEU A 101 7.73 -0.71 14.08
N ALA A 102 7.43 0.38 14.80
CA ALA A 102 8.37 1.03 15.70
C ALA A 102 8.80 0.09 16.84
N ALA A 103 7.85 -0.64 17.44
CA ALA A 103 8.10 -1.62 18.48
C ALA A 103 8.95 -2.80 17.99
N ALA A 104 8.63 -3.36 16.82
CA ALA A 104 9.37 -4.48 16.22
C ALA A 104 10.83 -4.12 15.90
N ALA A 105 11.07 -2.89 15.42
CA ALA A 105 12.38 -2.42 15.02
C ALA A 105 13.27 -1.95 16.19
N LYS A 106 12.68 -1.52 17.31
CA LYS A 106 13.38 -0.94 18.46
C LYS A 106 14.59 -1.75 18.99
N PRO A 107 14.59 -3.10 19.04
CA PRO A 107 15.73 -3.88 19.53
C PRO A 107 16.90 -3.97 18.54
N THR A 108 16.74 -3.47 17.33
CA THR A 108 17.71 -3.61 16.23
C THR A 108 18.78 -2.51 16.29
N LYS A 109 19.89 -2.72 15.59
CA LYS A 109 20.94 -1.69 15.45
C LYS A 109 20.51 -0.48 14.61
N ALA A 110 19.49 -0.65 13.75
CA ALA A 110 18.92 0.44 12.96
C ALA A 110 17.99 1.34 13.79
N GLY A 111 17.66 0.94 15.03
CA GLY A 111 16.77 1.69 15.91
C GLY A 111 15.29 1.51 15.53
N ALA A 112 14.44 2.35 16.12
CA ALA A 112 13.00 2.33 15.84
C ALA A 112 12.72 2.61 14.35
N TYR A 113 11.62 2.04 13.85
CA TYR A 113 11.13 2.34 12.50
C TYR A 113 10.90 3.85 12.34
N ALA A 114 11.26 4.37 11.17
CA ALA A 114 11.11 5.76 10.81
C ALA A 114 10.65 5.84 9.36
N LYS A 115 9.53 6.52 9.12
CA LYS A 115 8.98 6.73 7.78
C LYS A 115 9.97 7.50 6.91
N GLY A 116 10.05 7.15 5.63
CA GLY A 116 11.02 7.69 4.68
C GLY A 116 12.33 6.92 4.71
N SER A 117 13.13 7.04 5.78
CA SER A 117 14.49 6.47 5.82
C SER A 117 14.52 4.93 5.75
N HIS A 118 13.60 4.27 6.45
CA HIS A 118 13.48 2.81 6.46
C HIS A 118 12.44 2.31 5.46
N SER A 119 11.36 3.07 5.26
CA SER A 119 10.20 2.61 4.50
C SER A 119 10.54 2.24 3.07
N PHE A 120 11.30 3.06 2.35
CA PHE A 120 11.68 2.77 0.95
C PHE A 120 12.60 1.55 0.84
N LYS A 121 13.54 1.39 1.79
CA LYS A 121 14.45 0.22 1.82
C LYS A 121 13.69 -1.09 2.02
N VAL A 122 12.64 -1.07 2.84
CA VAL A 122 11.80 -2.27 3.03
C VAL A 122 10.89 -2.44 1.81
N LEU A 123 10.28 -1.37 1.30
CA LEU A 123 9.36 -1.42 0.15
C LEU A 123 10.02 -2.03 -1.09
N GLU A 124 11.28 -1.69 -1.37
CA GLU A 124 12.09 -2.28 -2.46
C GLU A 124 12.23 -3.82 -2.36
N ARG A 125 11.97 -4.39 -1.18
CA ARG A 125 12.13 -5.82 -0.87
C ARG A 125 10.80 -6.54 -0.66
N VAL A 126 9.69 -5.82 -0.58
CA VAL A 126 8.37 -6.42 -0.37
C VAL A 126 8.06 -7.35 -1.55
N SER A 127 7.77 -8.60 -1.20
CA SER A 127 7.46 -9.63 -2.19
C SER A 127 6.01 -9.52 -2.67
N PRO A 128 5.73 -9.76 -3.96
CA PRO A 128 4.37 -9.89 -4.45
C PRO A 128 3.59 -11.00 -3.73
N GLU A 129 4.27 -12.07 -3.29
CA GLU A 129 3.62 -13.16 -2.55
C GLU A 129 3.07 -12.71 -1.19
N ALA A 130 3.80 -11.87 -0.45
CA ALA A 130 3.29 -11.28 0.79
C ALA A 130 2.06 -10.39 0.52
N LEU A 131 2.10 -9.60 -0.55
CA LEU A 131 0.99 -8.72 -0.92
C LEU A 131 -0.25 -9.49 -1.41
N ARG A 132 -0.09 -10.61 -2.11
CA ARG A 132 -1.22 -11.46 -2.57
C ARG A 132 -2.05 -12.03 -1.41
N LYS A 133 -1.50 -12.07 -0.20
CA LYS A 133 -2.23 -12.51 1.00
C LYS A 133 -3.17 -11.42 1.53
N LEU A 134 -2.89 -10.15 1.25
CA LEU A 134 -3.76 -9.01 1.56
C LEU A 134 -4.84 -8.93 0.48
N SER A 135 -6.10 -8.68 0.85
CA SER A 135 -7.19 -8.61 -0.14
C SER A 135 -7.01 -7.44 -1.11
N TRP A 136 -6.57 -6.26 -0.62
CA TRP A 136 -6.28 -5.11 -1.47
C TRP A 136 -4.98 -5.26 -2.26
N GLY A 137 -3.96 -5.88 -1.66
CA GLY A 137 -2.70 -6.22 -2.35
C GLY A 137 -2.92 -7.22 -3.48
N LYS A 138 -3.74 -8.26 -3.25
CA LYS A 138 -4.15 -9.22 -4.28
C LYS A 138 -4.89 -8.51 -5.42
N ARG A 139 -5.86 -7.66 -5.12
CA ARG A 139 -6.60 -6.89 -6.14
C ARG A 139 -5.67 -6.06 -7.01
N PHE A 140 -4.69 -5.37 -6.42
CA PHE A 140 -3.68 -4.61 -7.15
C PHE A 140 -2.85 -5.51 -8.07
N LEU A 141 -2.30 -6.60 -7.55
CA LEU A 141 -1.44 -7.49 -8.33
C LEU A 141 -2.19 -8.23 -9.46
N ASP A 142 -3.43 -8.63 -9.22
CA ASP A 142 -4.27 -9.26 -10.24
C ASP A 142 -4.51 -8.31 -11.42
N ALA A 143 -4.81 -7.04 -11.12
CA ALA A 143 -5.09 -6.03 -12.15
C ALA A 143 -3.83 -5.61 -12.92
N MET A 144 -2.65 -5.62 -12.28
CA MET A 144 -1.36 -5.39 -12.94
C MET A 144 -0.90 -6.56 -13.83
N GLY A 145 -1.69 -7.63 -13.96
CA GLY A 145 -1.30 -8.81 -14.71
C GLY A 145 -0.11 -9.56 -14.10
N ALA A 146 0.24 -9.27 -12.84
CA ALA A 146 1.26 -9.99 -12.09
C ALA A 146 0.68 -11.36 -11.71
N THR A 147 0.54 -12.24 -12.70
CA THR A 147 0.18 -13.65 -12.52
C THR A 147 1.43 -14.49 -12.64
N LYS A 148 1.69 -15.25 -11.56
CA LYS A 148 2.85 -16.12 -11.31
C LYS A 148 4.03 -15.37 -10.70
#